data_AF-A0A536QF03-F1
#
_entry.id   AF-A0A536QF03-F1
#
_cell.length_a   1.000
_cell.length_b   1.000
_cell.length_c   1.000
_cell.angle_alpha   90.00
_cell.angle_beta   90.00
_cell.angle_gamma   90.00
#
_symmetry.space_group_name_H-M   'P 1'
#
loop_
_entity.id
_entity.type
_entity.pdbx_description
1 polymer ?
#
loop_
_entity_poly.entity_id
_entity_poly.type
_entity_poly.pdbx_seq_one_letter_code
_entity_poly.pdbx_strand_id
1 'polypeptide(L)' 'MRPWLVLALIAVASACAPTKLVGEALPGAIAPDFTLTDGPSGQTVSLSGLRGQVVLLTFLYTSCVDV' A
#
# COMPACT_ATOMS: atom_id res chain seq x y z
N MET A 1 -4.64 -2.55 -42.07
CA MET A 1 -4.74 -2.41 -40.60
C MET A 1 -3.61 -3.23 -39.99
N ARG A 2 -2.67 -2.60 -39.28
CA ARG A 2 -1.42 -3.25 -38.81
C ARG A 2 -1.74 -4.09 -37.55
N PRO A 3 -1.70 -5.43 -37.60
CA PRO A 3 -2.08 -6.28 -36.46
C PRO A 3 -1.20 -6.05 -35.22
N TRP A 4 0.02 -5.54 -35.41
CA TRP A 4 0.91 -5.16 -34.31
C TRP A 4 0.38 -4.00 -33.44
N LEU A 5 -0.41 -3.08 -33.99
CA LEU A 5 -1.03 -2.01 -33.19
C LEU A 5 -2.08 -2.56 -32.22
N VAL A 6 -2.85 -3.57 -32.66
CA VAL A 6 -3.86 -4.23 -31.84
C VAL A 6 -3.20 -5.04 -30.72
N LEU A 7 -2.13 -5.78 -31.04
CA LEU A 7 -1.34 -6.52 -30.05
C LEU A 7 -0.70 -5.61 -29.00
N ALA A 8 -0.14 -4.47 -29.41
CA ALA A 8 0.44 -3.50 -28.47
C ALA A 8 -0.61 -2.89 -27.53
N LEU A 9 -1.80 -2.55 -28.06
CA LEU A 9 -2.91 -2.03 -27.27
C LEU A 9 -3.42 -3.02 -26.21
N ILE A 10 -3.53 -4.30 -26.57
CA ILE A 10 -3.97 -5.35 -25.64
C ILE A 10 -2.92 -5.55 -24.53
N ALA A 11 -1.63 -5.55 -24.86
CA ALA A 11 -0.56 -5.67 -23.88
C ALA A 11 -0.58 -4.53 -22.85
N VAL A 12 -0.77 -3.28 -23.30
CA VAL A 12 -0.87 -2.10 -22.42
C VAL A 12 -2.09 -2.19 -21.50
N ALA A 13 -3.23 -2.68 -21.99
CA ALA A 13 -4.45 -2.81 -21.18
C ALA A 13 -4.30 -3.84 -20.04
N SER A 14 -3.50 -4.90 -20.24
CA SER A 14 -3.28 -5.94 -19.21
C SER A 14 -2.38 -5.50 -18.05
N ALA A 15 -1.58 -4.44 -18.22
CA ALA A 15 -0.63 -3.97 -17.21
C ALA A 15 -1.30 -3.15 -16.08
N CYS A 16 -2.56 -2.75 -16.24
CA CYS A 16 -3.29 -1.90 -15.31
C CYS A 16 -4.28 -2.69 -14.42
N ALA A 17 -3.94 -3.93 -14.09
CA ALA A 17 -4.75 -4.71 -13.15
C ALA A 17 -4.48 -4.23 -11.70
N PRO A 18 -5.52 -3.87 -10.93
CA PRO A 18 -5.33 -3.47 -9.53
C PRO A 18 -4.81 -4.66 -8.72
N THR A 19 -3.67 -4.48 -8.06
CA THR A 19 -3.13 -5.46 -7.11
C THR A 19 -4.05 -5.52 -5.90
N LYS A 20 -4.65 -6.69 -5.66
CA LYS A 20 -5.47 -6.93 -4.48
C LYS A 20 -4.57 -7.34 -3.32
N LEU A 21 -4.77 -6.75 -2.15
CA LEU A 21 -4.15 -7.23 -0.92
C LEU A 21 -4.64 -8.66 -0.63
N VAL A 22 -3.70 -9.57 -0.40
CA VAL A 22 -3.99 -10.97 -0.05
C VAL A 22 -4.09 -11.06 1.48
N GLY A 23 -5.23 -11.52 1.98
CA GLY A 23 -5.48 -11.68 3.42
C GLY A 23 -6.97 -11.77 3.74
N GLU A 24 -7.27 -12.16 4.97
CA GLU A 24 -8.63 -12.12 5.50
C GLU A 24 -9.00 -10.66 5.83
N ALA A 25 -10.14 -10.20 5.32
CA ALA A 25 -10.66 -8.89 5.69
C ALA A 25 -11.25 -9.00 7.10
N LEU A 26 -10.47 -8.60 8.10
CA LEU A 26 -10.95 -8.57 9.47
C LEU A 26 -12.10 -7.55 9.59
N PRO A 27 -13.24 -7.91 10.19
CA PRO A 27 -14.29 -6.96 10.51
C PRO A 27 -13.72 -5.94 11.48
N GLY A 28 -13.73 -4.66 11.10
CA GLY A 28 -13.07 -3.62 11.87
C GLY A 28 -13.74 -2.27 11.71
N ALA A 29 -13.73 -1.50 12.80
CA ALA A 29 -14.02 -0.08 12.75
C ALA A 29 -12.95 0.63 11.89
N ILE A 30 -13.25 1.85 11.46
CA ILE A 30 -12.25 2.73 10.85
C ILE A 30 -11.03 2.80 11.78
N ALA A 31 -9.83 2.58 11.23
CA ALA A 31 -8.60 2.65 11.99
C ALA A 31 -8.52 4.00 12.73
N PRO A 32 -8.30 4.01 14.06
CA PRO A 32 -8.16 5.26 14.81
C PRO A 32 -7.01 6.10 14.26
N ASP A 33 -7.17 7.42 14.27
CA ASP A 33 -6.07 8.29 13.92
C ASP A 33 -4.99 8.22 15.00
N PHE A 34 -3.74 8.32 14.57
CA PHE A 34 -2.57 8.40 15.43
C PHE A 34 -1.55 9.34 14.79
N THR A 35 -0.67 9.89 15.60
CA THR A 35 0.44 10.73 15.15
C THR A 35 1.72 10.22 15.76
N LEU A 36 2.72 10.00 14.92
CA LEU A 36 4.05 9.53 15.31
C LEU A 36 5.11 10.45 14.72
N THR A 37 6.27 10.47 15.37
CA THR A 37 7.49 11.02 14.80
C THR A 37 8.20 9.90 14.04
N ASP A 38 8.53 10.10 12.77
CA ASP A 38 9.35 9.13 12.05
C ASP A 38 10.80 9.18 12.53
N GLY A 39 11.44 8.02 12.65
CA GLY A 39 12.81 7.91 13.14
C GLY A 39 13.86 8.56 12.22
N PRO A 40 13.85 8.32 10.89
CA PRO A 40 14.91 8.80 10.00
C PRO A 40 15.00 10.32 9.82
N SER A 41 13.87 11.00 9.70
CA SER A 41 13.79 12.44 9.38
C SER A 41 13.24 13.30 10.52
N GLY A 42 12.65 12.68 11.54
CA GLY A 42 12.05 13.39 12.67
C GLY A 42 10.76 14.12 12.32
N GLN A 43 10.18 13.88 11.14
CA GLN A 43 8.92 14.49 10.73
C GLN A 43 7.75 13.89 11.49
N THR A 44 6.70 14.69 11.60
CA THR A 44 5.43 14.25 12.16
C THR A 44 4.59 13.61 11.06
N VAL A 45 4.12 12.39 11.30
CA VAL A 45 3.24 11.65 10.39
C VAL A 45 1.95 11.30 11.13
N SER A 46 0.80 11.62 10.52
CA SER A 46 -0.50 11.17 11.00
C SER A 46 -1.15 10.18 10.02
N LEU A 47 -1.95 9.24 10.54
CA LEU A 47 -2.68 8.31 9.67
C LEU A 47 -3.68 9.06 8.77
N SER A 48 -4.34 10.09 9.32
CA SER A 48 -5.22 10.98 8.56
C SER A 48 -4.53 11.70 7.40
N GLY A 49 -3.23 11.99 7.51
CA GLY A 49 -2.43 12.59 6.43
C GLY A 49 -2.17 11.66 5.24
N LEU A 50 -2.38 10.34 5.41
CA LEU A 50 -2.16 9.32 4.38
C LEU A 50 -3.45 8.88 3.66
N ARG A 51 -4.57 9.58 3.87
CA ARG A 51 -5.85 9.27 3.20
C ARG A 51 -5.70 9.27 1.67
N GLY A 52 -6.42 8.36 1.02
CA GLY A 52 -6.35 8.14 -0.43
C GLY A 52 -5.24 7.18 -0.87
N GLN A 53 -4.41 6.71 0.08
CA GLN A 53 -3.40 5.69 -0.15
C GLN A 53 -3.77 4.39 0.57
N VAL A 54 -3.29 3.26 0.05
CA VAL A 54 -3.32 1.98 0.76
C VAL A 54 -2.20 2.00 1.81
N VAL A 55 -2.55 1.86 3.08
CA VAL A 55 -1.60 1.91 4.20
C VAL A 55 -1.45 0.54 4.83
N LEU A 56 -0.22 0.04 4.93
CA LEU A 56 0.14 -1.14 5.71
C LEU A 56 0.76 -0.69 7.04
N LEU A 57 0.07 -0.97 8.15
CA LEU A 57 0.55 -0.66 9.50
C LEU A 57 1.22 -1.88 10.13
N THR A 58 2.49 -1.76 10.48
CA THR A 58 3.28 -2.83 11.10
C THR A 58 3.79 -2.38 12.47
N PHE A 59 3.58 -3.19 13.50
CA PHE A 59 4.19 -3.00 14.81
C PHE A 59 5.44 -3.87 14.89
N LEU A 60 6.60 -3.23 15.00
CA LEU A 60 7.91 -3.87 14.94
C LEU A 60 8.75 -3.55 16.17
N TYR A 61 9.65 -4.48 16.50
CA TYR A 61 10.65 -4.33 17.54
C TYR A 61 12.01 -4.66 16.94
N THR A 62 12.89 -3.66 16.90
CA THR A 62 14.16 -3.75 16.15
C THR A 62 15.23 -4.60 16.83
N SER A 63 14.99 -5.02 18.07
CA SER A 63 15.98 -5.76 18.88
C SER A 63 15.66 -7.26 18.99
N CYS A 64 14.63 -7.74 18.29
CA CYS A 64 14.36 -9.17 18.17
C CYS A 64 15.11 -9.71 16.95
N VAL A 65 15.90 -10.76 17.16
CA VAL A 65 16.35 -11.62 16.07
C VAL A 65 15.11 -12.41 15.63
N ASP A 66 14.75 -12.32 14.35
CA ASP A 66 13.74 -13.20 13.77
C ASP A 66 14.36 -14.62 13.77
N VAL A 67 13.82 -15.52 14.59
CA VAL A 67 14.37 -16.88 14.84
C VAL A 67 13.67 -17.94 14.03
#